data_AF-A0AAD4XF32-F1
#
_entry.id   AF-A0AAD4XF32-F1
#
_cell.length_a   1.000
_cell.length_b   1.000
_cell.length_c   1.000
_cell.angle_alpha   90.00
_cell.angle_beta   90.00
_cell.angle_gamma   90.00
#
_symmetry.space_group_name_H-M   'P 1'
#
loop_
_entity.id
_entity.type
_entity.pdbx_description
1 polymer ?
#
loop_
_entity_poly.entity_id
_entity_poly.type
_entity_poly.pdbx_seq_one_letter_code
_entity_poly.pdbx_strand_id
1 'polypeptide(L)'
;MEREPLLASQVFQDEEIQCIPPQSFINQVLYGFTPSERNTGLTRSTSAPAMPMEGDFRNIDQTLEVKSKYESHIDQTLEVKSKYESDIDQTLEVKSKYESNSVVRQALFLLIIYLLFGVTIYIFNKENFSGIETHPVVDAIYFSIVTLCTVGYGDIAPLTPATKVFACIFVLIGFGFINILLRGVVNYALDYQENLFLASQVNRSYGFSARNYIFDMEKGRMRTRVKVGLALGVVILCIGMGATVLHFVEKFDVLDSIYLSVMSVTTVGSYGGKAFNTIQGRLFASLWLLVSTISVARAFLYLAELRIDKRRRSMEKWILHRQMTVEDLVAADISNNGFISKAEFSMYKLKEMGLVKGEDIMLICNQFDKIDQNNSGKITLSDLLQGSQVESQPLGYSQMVHSSF
;
A
#
# COMPACT_ATOMS: atom_id res chain seq x y z
N MET A 1 -42.27 2.08 -2.86
CA MET A 1 -41.32 2.47 -1.81
C MET A 1 -39.97 1.96 -2.27
N GLU A 2 -39.17 2.84 -2.85
CA GLU A 2 -37.71 2.82 -3.08
C GLU A 2 -37.48 3.74 -4.27
N ARG A 3 -36.99 4.96 -3.99
CA ARG A 3 -36.58 5.92 -5.01
C ARG A 3 -35.08 5.75 -5.21
N GLU A 4 -34.68 5.35 -6.40
CA GLU A 4 -33.33 5.60 -6.89
C GLU A 4 -33.10 7.12 -7.02
N PRO A 5 -31.90 7.63 -6.69
CA PRO A 5 -31.51 8.97 -7.11
C PRO A 5 -30.89 8.95 -8.51
N LEU A 6 -31.49 9.73 -9.39
CA LEU A 6 -31.08 10.03 -10.77
C LEU A 6 -29.61 10.46 -10.85
N LEU A 7 -28.84 9.72 -11.66
CA LEU A 7 -27.51 10.08 -12.13
C LEU A 7 -27.58 11.28 -13.09
N ALA A 8 -27.18 12.46 -12.61
CA ALA A 8 -26.78 13.56 -13.49
C ALA A 8 -25.42 13.23 -14.10
N SER A 9 -25.45 12.75 -15.35
CA SER A 9 -24.28 12.58 -16.21
C SER A 9 -23.83 13.95 -16.73
N GLN A 10 -22.98 14.62 -15.97
CA GLN A 10 -22.15 15.70 -16.51
C GLN A 10 -20.76 15.16 -16.83
N VAL A 11 -20.45 15.18 -18.12
CA VAL A 11 -19.12 14.94 -18.67
C VAL A 11 -18.20 16.04 -18.11
N PHE A 12 -17.43 15.71 -17.08
CA PHE A 12 -16.32 16.56 -16.64
C PHE A 12 -15.14 16.33 -17.59
N GLN A 13 -14.80 17.36 -18.34
CA GLN A 13 -13.56 17.41 -19.10
C GLN A 13 -12.38 17.34 -18.12
N ASP A 14 -11.43 16.44 -18.39
CA ASP A 14 -10.18 16.29 -17.65
C ASP A 14 -9.31 17.54 -17.86
N GLU A 15 -9.50 18.58 -17.06
CA GLU A 15 -8.46 19.59 -16.83
C GLU A 15 -7.50 19.05 -15.76
N GLU A 16 -6.29 18.64 -16.17
CA GLU A 16 -5.17 18.44 -15.26
C GLU A 16 -4.78 19.79 -14.64
N ILE A 17 -5.41 20.12 -13.52
CA ILE A 17 -5.00 21.27 -12.71
C ILE A 17 -3.71 20.88 -12.00
N GLN A 18 -2.59 21.38 -12.53
CA GLN A 18 -1.30 21.37 -11.87
C GLN A 18 -1.39 22.30 -10.65
N CYS A 19 -1.73 21.75 -9.49
CA CYS A 19 -1.81 22.50 -8.23
C CYS A 19 -0.40 22.84 -7.73
N ILE A 20 0.22 23.85 -8.35
CA ILE A 20 1.38 24.53 -7.76
C ILE A 20 0.79 25.45 -6.67
N PRO A 21 1.10 25.25 -5.38
CA PRO A 21 0.60 26.14 -4.34
C PRO A 21 1.11 27.56 -4.63
N PRO A 22 0.25 28.59 -4.52
CA PRO A 22 0.68 29.97 -4.77
C PRO A 22 1.84 30.33 -3.84
N GLN A 23 2.84 31.08 -4.31
CA GLN A 23 4.03 31.40 -3.49
C GLN A 23 3.67 32.07 -2.14
N SER A 24 2.53 32.75 -2.07
CA SER A 24 1.98 33.28 -0.81
C SER A 24 1.68 32.18 0.22
N PHE A 25 1.26 30.99 -0.21
CA PHE A 25 1.02 29.82 0.64
C PHE A 25 2.33 29.25 1.18
N ILE A 26 3.36 29.14 0.34
CA ILE A 26 4.70 28.71 0.75
C ILE A 26 5.27 29.70 1.77
N ASN A 27 5.11 31.00 1.50
CA ASN A 27 5.64 32.03 2.38
C ASN A 27 4.89 32.14 3.72
N GLN A 28 3.59 31.84 3.74
CA GLN A 28 2.80 31.90 4.97
C GLN A 28 3.02 30.66 5.87
N VAL A 29 3.24 29.49 5.27
CA VAL A 29 3.51 28.25 6.01
C VAL A 29 4.96 28.19 6.51
N LEU A 30 5.93 28.75 5.77
CA LEU A 30 7.34 28.74 6.17
C LEU A 30 7.79 29.99 6.93
N TYR A 31 7.19 31.17 6.70
CA TYR A 31 7.72 32.45 7.20
C TYR A 31 6.72 33.32 7.99
N GLY A 32 5.49 32.85 8.25
CA GLY A 32 4.61 33.42 9.28
C GLY A 32 4.18 34.89 9.14
N PHE A 33 4.27 35.51 7.96
CA PHE A 33 3.84 36.91 7.76
C PHE A 33 2.34 37.02 7.45
N THR A 34 1.62 37.86 8.21
CA THR A 34 0.33 38.43 7.82
C THR A 34 0.54 39.88 7.36
N PRO A 35 -0.11 40.36 6.28
CA PRO A 35 -0.14 41.79 6.00
C PRO A 35 -1.10 42.46 6.99
N SER A 36 -0.61 43.41 7.78
CA SER A 36 -1.44 44.28 8.61
C SER A 36 -2.28 45.19 7.72
N GLU A 37 -3.61 45.06 7.81
CA GLU A 37 -4.55 46.08 7.36
C GLU A 37 -4.42 47.33 8.25
N ARG A 38 -4.44 48.52 7.63
CA ARG A 38 -4.66 49.78 8.34
C ARG A 38 -5.71 50.60 7.56
N ASN A 39 -6.91 50.68 8.14
CA ASN A 39 -7.97 51.70 7.96
C ASN A 39 -7.37 53.13 7.93
N THR A 40 -7.86 54.21 7.29
CA THR A 40 -9.21 54.72 6.94
C THR A 40 -9.04 56.05 6.16
N GLY A 41 -10.00 56.43 5.28
CA GLY A 41 -10.55 57.80 5.19
C GLY A 41 -9.82 58.95 4.45
N LEU A 42 -10.48 59.50 3.43
CA LEU A 42 -10.46 60.86 2.82
C LEU A 42 -9.28 61.83 3.11
N THR A 43 -8.65 62.37 2.06
CA THR A 43 -8.77 63.77 1.57
C THR A 43 -7.84 64.04 0.38
N ARG A 44 -8.03 65.21 -0.23
CA ARG A 44 -7.75 65.66 -1.61
C ARG A 44 -6.35 66.28 -1.78
N SER A 45 -5.91 66.33 -3.04
CA SER A 45 -5.07 67.37 -3.66
C SER A 45 -3.52 67.21 -3.66
N THR A 46 -3.03 66.96 -4.88
CA THR A 46 -1.96 67.66 -5.62
C THR A 46 -0.58 67.95 -5.00
N SER A 47 0.39 67.76 -5.89
CA SER A 47 1.74 68.36 -5.98
C SER A 47 2.87 67.69 -5.20
N ALA A 48 3.71 67.01 -5.97
CA ALA A 48 5.10 66.76 -5.62
C ALA A 48 5.86 68.09 -5.44
N PRO A 49 6.89 68.08 -4.59
CA PRO A 49 8.17 68.59 -5.02
C PRO A 49 9.27 67.56 -4.79
N ALA A 50 10.13 67.41 -5.79
CA ALA A 50 11.35 66.62 -5.72
C ALA A 50 12.36 67.26 -4.74
N MET A 51 13.00 66.43 -3.91
CA MET A 51 14.26 66.73 -3.22
C MET A 51 14.98 65.40 -2.87
N PRO A 52 16.29 65.44 -2.56
CA PRO A 52 17.33 64.73 -3.30
C PRO A 52 17.55 63.29 -2.82
N MET A 53 17.97 62.44 -3.77
CA MET A 53 18.51 61.11 -3.49
C MET A 53 19.90 61.24 -2.85
N GLU A 54 19.96 61.17 -1.53
CA GLU A 54 21.18 60.80 -0.82
C GLU A 54 20.84 59.56 0.02
N GLY A 55 20.81 58.43 -0.67
CA GLY A 55 20.51 57.12 -0.10
C GLY A 55 21.76 56.49 0.49
N ASP A 56 21.73 56.29 1.79
CA ASP A 56 22.70 55.59 2.61
C ASP A 56 23.01 54.18 2.06
N PHE A 57 24.18 54.01 1.44
CA PHE A 57 24.66 52.76 0.84
C PHE A 57 24.91 51.64 1.87
N ARG A 58 24.77 51.89 3.18
CA ARG A 58 25.03 50.89 4.24
C ARG A 58 23.90 49.88 4.44
N ASN A 59 22.68 50.14 3.96
CA ASN A 59 21.53 49.25 4.15
C ASN A 59 21.43 48.08 3.14
N ILE A 60 22.12 48.17 2.00
CA ILE A 60 22.08 47.14 0.96
C ILE A 60 22.99 45.96 1.32
N ASP A 61 24.16 46.22 1.88
CA ASP A 61 25.08 45.17 2.32
C ASP A 61 24.51 44.36 3.49
N GLN A 62 23.85 45.02 4.46
CA GLN A 62 23.16 44.33 5.56
C GLN A 62 21.99 43.46 5.10
N THR A 63 21.24 43.89 4.08
CA THR A 63 20.12 43.09 3.56
C THR A 63 20.60 41.91 2.70
N LEU A 64 21.72 42.05 1.99
CA LEU A 64 22.37 40.95 1.27
C LEU A 64 22.99 39.92 2.23
N GLU A 65 23.57 40.36 3.34
CA GLU A 65 24.18 39.49 4.35
C GLU A 65 23.12 38.68 5.12
N VAL A 66 21.98 39.32 5.47
CA VAL A 66 20.82 38.62 6.07
C VAL A 66 20.22 37.62 5.10
N LYS A 67 20.11 37.96 3.80
CA LYS A 67 19.60 37.06 2.75
C LYS A 67 20.52 35.85 2.55
N SER A 68 21.84 36.08 2.48
CA SER A 68 22.85 35.02 2.36
C SER A 68 22.81 34.05 3.56
N LYS A 69 22.66 34.58 4.77
CA LYS A 69 22.54 33.77 5.99
C LYS A 69 21.24 32.96 6.01
N TYR A 70 20.15 33.52 5.51
CA TYR A 70 18.87 32.81 5.37
C TYR A 70 18.92 31.70 4.31
N GLU A 71 19.52 31.95 3.14
CA GLU A 71 19.70 30.95 2.08
C GLU A 71 20.59 29.78 2.57
N SER A 72 21.66 30.08 3.31
CA SER A 72 22.51 29.05 3.94
C SER A 72 21.75 28.16 4.94
N HIS A 73 20.84 28.74 5.74
CA HIS A 73 20.00 27.95 6.66
C HIS A 73 18.96 27.10 5.92
N ILE A 74 18.45 27.57 4.78
CA ILE A 74 17.53 26.81 3.92
C ILE A 74 18.25 25.62 3.28
N ASP A 75 19.47 25.82 2.78
CA ASP A 75 20.27 24.74 2.20
C ASP A 75 20.63 23.67 3.24
N GLN A 76 21.01 24.07 4.45
CA GLN A 76 21.23 23.13 5.56
C GLN A 76 19.98 22.35 5.94
N THR A 77 18.81 22.99 5.98
CA THR A 77 17.56 22.31 6.33
C THR A 77 17.08 21.38 5.22
N LEU A 78 17.32 21.72 3.94
CA LEU A 78 17.05 20.84 2.81
C LEU A 78 18.00 19.64 2.77
N GLU A 79 19.28 19.82 3.07
CA GLU A 79 20.24 18.71 3.20
C GLU A 79 19.82 17.75 4.32
N VAL A 80 19.50 18.26 5.51
CA VAL A 80 19.07 17.42 6.64
C VAL A 80 17.76 16.69 6.33
N LYS A 81 16.81 17.35 5.67
CA LYS A 81 15.56 16.72 5.24
C LYS A 81 15.80 15.60 4.22
N SER A 82 16.64 15.85 3.21
CA SER A 82 16.97 14.85 2.19
C SER A 82 17.69 13.63 2.76
N LYS A 83 18.55 13.85 3.77
CA LYS A 83 19.25 12.79 4.49
C LYS A 83 18.30 11.95 5.33
N TYR A 84 17.37 12.59 6.05
CA TYR A 84 16.35 11.87 6.82
C TYR A 84 15.39 11.07 5.93
N GLU A 85 14.93 11.63 4.80
CA GLU A 85 14.09 10.91 3.84
C GLU A 85 14.82 9.70 3.25
N SER A 86 16.10 9.86 2.88
CA SER A 86 16.99 8.78 2.44
C SER A 86 17.15 7.66 3.48
N ASP A 87 17.41 8.02 4.75
CA ASP A 87 17.63 7.05 5.82
C ASP A 87 16.34 6.28 6.16
N ILE A 88 15.18 6.94 6.07
CA ILE A 88 13.86 6.30 6.21
C ILE A 88 13.58 5.33 5.06
N ASP A 89 13.84 5.75 3.81
CA ASP A 89 13.64 4.89 2.65
C ASP A 89 14.58 3.67 2.71
N GLN A 90 15.85 3.84 3.08
CA GLN A 90 16.79 2.74 3.27
C GLN A 90 16.37 1.77 4.37
N THR A 91 15.88 2.27 5.50
CA THR A 91 15.44 1.42 6.61
C THR A 91 14.14 0.68 6.28
N LEU A 92 13.23 1.31 5.53
CA LEU A 92 12.02 0.66 5.01
C LEU A 92 12.36 -0.42 3.97
N GLU A 93 13.31 -0.15 3.07
CA GLU A 93 13.79 -1.12 2.07
C GLU A 93 14.44 -2.33 2.73
N VAL A 94 15.32 -2.13 3.72
CA VAL A 94 15.97 -3.22 4.47
C VAL A 94 14.95 -4.07 5.22
N LYS A 95 13.96 -3.44 5.86
CA LYS A 95 12.89 -4.14 6.57
C LYS A 95 11.98 -4.94 5.61
N SER A 96 11.64 -4.37 4.46
CA SER A 96 10.84 -5.05 3.41
C SER A 96 11.56 -6.30 2.87
N LYS A 97 12.84 -6.15 2.54
CA LYS A 97 13.67 -7.22 1.95
C LYS A 97 13.95 -8.38 2.92
N TYR A 98 14.09 -8.09 4.21
CA TYR A 98 14.30 -9.12 5.23
C TYR A 98 13.02 -9.93 5.51
N GLU A 99 11.87 -9.26 5.56
CA GLU A 99 10.57 -9.91 5.71
C GLU A 99 10.24 -10.82 4.52
N SER A 100 10.45 -10.35 3.29
CA SER A 100 10.08 -11.09 2.07
C SER A 100 10.78 -12.45 1.91
N ASN A 101 12.11 -12.51 2.10
CA ASN A 101 12.88 -13.75 1.95
C ASN A 101 12.55 -14.80 3.02
N SER A 102 12.24 -14.36 4.24
CA SER A 102 11.83 -15.24 5.33
C SER A 102 10.43 -15.81 5.06
N VAL A 103 9.50 -15.00 4.57
CA VAL A 103 8.12 -15.41 4.31
C VAL A 103 8.02 -16.43 3.17
N VAL A 104 8.76 -16.28 2.08
CA VAL A 104 8.77 -17.28 0.98
C VAL A 104 9.30 -18.63 1.47
N ARG A 105 10.39 -18.62 2.26
CA ARG A 105 10.95 -19.86 2.83
C ARG A 105 9.97 -20.54 3.79
N GLN A 106 9.28 -19.76 4.62
CA GLN A 106 8.23 -20.26 5.51
C GLN A 106 7.05 -20.85 4.72
N ALA A 107 6.60 -20.17 3.66
CA ALA A 107 5.50 -20.63 2.82
C ALA A 107 5.84 -21.98 2.12
N LEU A 108 7.05 -22.11 1.58
CA LEU A 108 7.51 -23.36 0.97
C LEU A 108 7.63 -24.49 1.99
N PHE A 109 8.15 -24.21 3.18
CA PHE A 109 8.25 -25.19 4.25
C PHE A 109 6.87 -25.70 4.70
N LEU A 110 5.90 -24.79 4.88
CA LEU A 110 4.52 -25.14 5.22
C LEU A 110 3.83 -25.93 4.10
N LEU A 111 4.06 -25.58 2.84
CA LEU A 111 3.55 -26.32 1.69
C LEU A 111 4.07 -27.77 1.69
N ILE A 112 5.36 -27.98 1.95
CA ILE A 112 5.95 -29.32 2.02
C ILE A 112 5.32 -30.12 3.17
N ILE A 113 5.15 -29.53 4.36
CA ILE A 113 4.49 -30.19 5.49
C ILE A 113 3.05 -30.58 5.14
N TYR A 114 2.30 -29.68 4.51
CA TYR A 114 0.93 -29.94 4.09
C TYR A 114 0.85 -31.10 3.09
N LEU A 115 1.73 -31.13 2.10
CA LEU A 115 1.79 -32.22 1.12
C LEU A 115 2.21 -33.54 1.77
N LEU A 116 3.20 -33.56 2.65
CA LEU A 116 3.60 -34.77 3.37
C LEU A 116 2.46 -35.33 4.21
N PHE A 117 1.71 -34.45 4.90
CA PHE A 117 0.55 -34.84 5.70
C PHE A 117 -0.57 -35.42 4.81
N GLY A 118 -0.90 -34.75 3.70
CA GLY A 118 -1.90 -35.25 2.74
C GLY A 118 -1.51 -36.57 2.10
N VAL A 119 -0.24 -36.74 1.72
CA VAL A 119 0.30 -37.97 1.14
C VAL A 119 0.24 -39.13 2.14
N THR A 120 0.61 -38.88 3.40
CA THR A 120 0.57 -39.90 4.45
C THR A 120 -0.86 -40.39 4.70
N ILE A 121 -1.82 -39.47 4.80
CA ILE A 121 -3.23 -39.81 5.03
C ILE A 121 -3.82 -40.59 3.85
N TYR A 122 -3.54 -40.14 2.63
CA TYR A 122 -4.05 -40.79 1.43
C TYR A 122 -3.52 -42.22 1.28
N ILE A 123 -2.20 -42.42 1.44
CA ILE A 123 -1.59 -43.76 1.32
C ILE A 123 -2.13 -44.70 2.40
N PHE A 124 -2.28 -44.22 3.64
CA PHE A 124 -2.77 -45.05 4.75
C PHE A 124 -4.26 -45.44 4.58
N ASN A 125 -5.06 -44.60 3.92
CA ASN A 125 -6.49 -44.81 3.74
C ASN A 125 -6.87 -45.08 2.28
N LYS A 126 -5.94 -45.55 1.44
CA LYS A 126 -6.13 -45.65 -0.02
C LYS A 126 -7.42 -46.38 -0.41
N GLU A 127 -7.74 -47.48 0.26
CA GLU A 127 -8.94 -48.30 0.02
C GLU A 127 -10.27 -47.55 0.27
N ASN A 128 -10.23 -46.46 1.03
CA ASN A 128 -11.39 -45.64 1.38
C ASN A 128 -11.57 -44.42 0.45
N PHE A 129 -10.77 -44.32 -0.62
CA PHE A 129 -10.91 -43.29 -1.64
C PHE A 129 -11.39 -43.89 -2.97
N SER A 130 -12.23 -43.14 -3.67
CA SER A 130 -12.61 -43.43 -5.05
C SER A 130 -11.61 -42.80 -6.02
N GLY A 131 -11.46 -43.38 -7.21
CA GLY A 131 -10.69 -42.80 -8.31
C GLY A 131 -9.98 -43.85 -9.17
N ILE A 132 -9.53 -43.41 -10.35
CA ILE A 132 -8.67 -44.23 -11.21
C ILE A 132 -7.27 -44.25 -10.59
N GLU A 133 -6.84 -45.43 -10.16
CA GLU A 133 -5.51 -45.64 -9.58
C GLU A 133 -4.45 -45.51 -10.67
N THR A 134 -3.50 -44.60 -10.46
CA THR A 134 -2.35 -44.46 -11.35
C THR A 134 -1.08 -44.79 -10.58
N HIS A 135 -0.61 -43.87 -9.74
CA HIS A 135 0.52 -44.11 -8.85
C HIS A 135 0.20 -43.51 -7.48
N PRO A 136 0.27 -44.29 -6.39
CA PRO A 136 -0.30 -43.90 -5.09
C PRO A 136 0.28 -42.57 -4.56
N VAL A 137 1.57 -42.31 -4.77
CA VAL A 137 2.21 -41.05 -4.34
C VAL A 137 1.78 -39.87 -5.23
N VAL A 138 1.66 -40.08 -6.54
CA VAL A 138 1.31 -39.02 -7.50
C VAL A 138 -0.15 -38.61 -7.29
N ASP A 139 -1.01 -39.61 -7.13
CA ASP A 139 -2.45 -39.44 -6.89
C ASP A 139 -2.70 -38.70 -5.57
N ALA A 140 -1.89 -38.98 -4.55
CA ALA A 140 -1.95 -38.30 -3.26
C ALA A 140 -1.50 -36.83 -3.32
N ILE A 141 -0.39 -36.55 -4.01
CA ILE A 141 0.10 -35.17 -4.24
C ILE A 141 -0.94 -34.39 -5.04
N TYR A 142 -1.45 -34.99 -6.12
CA TYR A 142 -2.48 -34.40 -6.96
C TYR A 142 -3.76 -34.10 -6.16
N PHE A 143 -4.28 -35.05 -5.39
CA PHE A 143 -5.43 -34.83 -4.51
C PHE A 143 -5.18 -33.70 -3.51
N SER A 144 -4.00 -33.67 -2.89
CA SER A 144 -3.62 -32.63 -1.92
C SER A 144 -3.57 -31.25 -2.57
N ILE A 145 -2.97 -31.12 -3.76
CA ILE A 145 -2.91 -29.85 -4.50
C ILE A 145 -4.28 -29.43 -4.99
N VAL A 146 -5.09 -30.32 -5.56
CA VAL A 146 -6.43 -30.02 -6.06
C VAL A 146 -7.33 -29.52 -4.92
N THR A 147 -7.18 -30.12 -3.74
CA THR A 147 -7.86 -29.71 -2.51
C THR A 147 -7.33 -28.37 -2.00
N LEU A 148 -6.01 -28.18 -1.94
CA LEU A 148 -5.38 -26.92 -1.54
C LEU A 148 -5.75 -25.78 -2.48
N CYS A 149 -5.80 -26.02 -3.78
CA CYS A 149 -6.17 -25.02 -4.78
C CYS A 149 -7.68 -24.79 -4.84
N THR A 150 -8.47 -25.50 -4.02
CA THR A 150 -9.94 -25.44 -4.00
C THR A 150 -10.60 -25.72 -5.35
N VAL A 151 -9.90 -26.42 -6.25
CA VAL A 151 -10.40 -26.76 -7.59
C VAL A 151 -11.42 -27.90 -7.51
N GLY A 152 -11.10 -28.93 -6.73
CA GLY A 152 -12.03 -30.03 -6.41
C GLY A 152 -12.65 -30.73 -7.62
N TYR A 153 -11.86 -31.37 -8.47
CA TYR A 153 -12.40 -32.08 -9.65
C TYR A 153 -13.38 -33.22 -9.33
N GLY A 154 -13.26 -33.81 -8.13
CA GLY A 154 -14.12 -34.91 -7.68
C GLY A 154 -13.79 -36.28 -8.31
N ASP A 155 -12.67 -36.38 -9.02
CA ASP A 155 -12.11 -37.61 -9.58
C ASP A 155 -11.49 -38.51 -8.51
N ILE A 156 -10.90 -37.91 -7.49
CA ILE A 156 -10.47 -38.57 -6.25
C ILE A 156 -11.27 -38.01 -5.09
N ALA A 157 -12.09 -38.86 -4.46
CA ALA A 157 -12.99 -38.44 -3.39
C ALA A 157 -13.08 -39.46 -2.23
N PRO A 158 -13.17 -38.99 -0.97
CA PRO A 158 -13.33 -39.86 0.19
C PRO A 158 -14.71 -40.54 0.20
N LEU A 159 -14.72 -41.86 0.39
CA LEU A 159 -15.95 -42.68 0.38
C LEU A 159 -16.56 -42.82 1.78
N THR A 160 -15.74 -43.00 2.81
CA THR A 160 -16.19 -43.32 4.17
C THR A 160 -16.48 -42.08 5.02
N PRO A 161 -17.38 -42.16 6.02
CA PRO A 161 -17.65 -41.03 6.92
C PRO A 161 -16.38 -40.50 7.61
N ALA A 162 -15.49 -41.40 8.05
CA ALA A 162 -14.23 -41.01 8.68
C ALA A 162 -13.35 -40.18 7.73
N THR A 163 -13.10 -40.68 6.51
CA THR A 163 -12.26 -39.97 5.52
C THR A 163 -12.88 -38.64 5.09
N LYS A 164 -14.22 -38.52 5.07
CA LYS A 164 -14.91 -37.24 4.85
C LYS A 164 -14.66 -36.23 5.97
N VAL A 165 -14.73 -36.64 7.24
CA VAL A 165 -14.41 -35.76 8.39
C VAL A 165 -12.96 -35.29 8.32
N PHE A 166 -12.02 -36.19 8.00
CA PHE A 166 -10.62 -35.82 7.78
C PHE A 166 -10.45 -34.84 6.63
N ALA A 167 -11.12 -35.06 5.49
CA ALA A 167 -11.08 -34.15 4.36
C ALA A 167 -11.58 -32.75 4.74
N CYS A 168 -12.65 -32.64 5.55
CA CYS A 168 -13.13 -31.35 6.06
C CYS A 168 -12.06 -30.59 6.85
N ILE A 169 -11.39 -31.27 7.80
CA ILE A 169 -10.34 -30.65 8.61
C ILE A 169 -9.14 -30.28 7.73
N PHE A 170 -8.77 -31.14 6.79
CA PHE A 170 -7.65 -30.94 5.87
C PHE A 170 -7.87 -29.72 4.95
N VAL A 171 -9.08 -29.50 4.46
CA VAL A 171 -9.45 -28.31 3.67
C VAL A 171 -9.33 -27.04 4.51
N LEU A 172 -9.84 -27.03 5.74
CA LEU A 172 -9.76 -25.85 6.63
C LEU A 172 -8.32 -25.44 6.92
N ILE A 173 -7.46 -26.42 7.19
CA ILE A 173 -6.03 -26.20 7.38
C ILE A 173 -5.39 -25.66 6.10
N GLY A 174 -5.71 -26.27 4.94
CA GLY A 174 -5.22 -25.83 3.63
C GLY A 174 -5.57 -24.38 3.31
N PHE A 175 -6.80 -23.94 3.59
CA PHE A 175 -7.24 -22.57 3.36
C PHE A 175 -6.42 -21.53 4.14
N GLY A 176 -6.04 -21.84 5.38
CA GLY A 176 -5.12 -21.00 6.15
C GLY A 176 -3.75 -20.85 5.47
N PHE A 177 -3.23 -21.95 4.90
CA PHE A 177 -1.93 -21.96 4.23
C PHE A 177 -1.92 -21.22 2.89
N ILE A 178 -2.99 -21.29 2.08
CA ILE A 178 -3.10 -20.54 0.81
C ILE A 178 -2.85 -19.05 1.05
N ASN A 179 -3.40 -18.49 2.13
CA ASN A 179 -3.24 -17.06 2.43
C ASN A 179 -1.78 -16.68 2.69
N ILE A 180 -1.04 -17.53 3.42
CA ILE A 180 0.39 -17.33 3.69
C ILE A 180 1.21 -17.48 2.40
N LEU A 181 0.90 -18.49 1.59
CA LEU A 181 1.52 -18.72 0.29
C LEU A 181 1.32 -17.53 -0.66
N LEU A 182 0.08 -17.03 -0.73
CA LEU A 182 -0.26 -15.86 -1.54
C LEU A 182 0.54 -14.64 -1.07
N ARG A 183 0.61 -14.36 0.23
CA ARG A 183 1.41 -13.25 0.79
C ARG A 183 2.90 -13.36 0.45
N GLY A 184 3.49 -14.55 0.57
CA GLY A 184 4.90 -14.76 0.21
C GLY A 184 5.17 -14.47 -1.25
N VAL A 185 4.33 -14.98 -2.15
CA VAL A 185 4.45 -14.68 -3.58
C VAL A 185 4.18 -13.20 -3.86
N VAL A 186 3.24 -12.55 -3.14
CA VAL A 186 3.00 -11.09 -3.14
C VAL A 186 4.28 -10.32 -2.95
N ASN A 187 4.92 -10.52 -1.83
CA ASN A 187 6.10 -9.75 -1.47
C ASN A 187 7.25 -10.04 -2.44
N TYR A 188 7.48 -11.31 -2.79
CA TYR A 188 8.52 -11.67 -3.75
C TYR A 188 8.33 -11.02 -5.13
N ALA A 189 7.12 -11.05 -5.68
CA ALA A 189 6.86 -10.47 -7.00
C ALA A 189 6.89 -8.92 -6.97
N LEU A 190 6.55 -8.31 -5.83
CA LEU A 190 6.67 -6.87 -5.63
C LEU A 190 8.14 -6.47 -5.55
N ASP A 191 8.95 -7.16 -4.74
CA ASP A 191 10.39 -6.95 -4.64
C ASP A 191 11.08 -7.16 -5.98
N TYR A 192 10.65 -8.15 -6.77
CA TYR A 192 11.20 -8.36 -8.11
C TYR A 192 10.91 -7.17 -9.04
N GLN A 193 9.69 -6.63 -8.98
CA GLN A 193 9.32 -5.43 -9.74
C GLN A 193 10.09 -4.19 -9.27
N GLU A 194 10.31 -4.03 -7.96
CA GLU A 194 11.06 -2.93 -7.36
C GLU A 194 12.55 -2.99 -7.73
N ASN A 195 13.17 -4.16 -7.62
CA ASN A 195 14.58 -4.35 -8.00
C ASN A 195 14.81 -4.13 -9.51
N LEU A 196 13.88 -4.58 -10.36
CA LEU A 196 13.94 -4.27 -11.80
C LEU A 196 13.77 -2.77 -12.07
N PHE A 197 12.91 -2.09 -11.31
CA PHE A 197 12.75 -0.65 -11.40
C PHE A 197 14.05 0.09 -11.04
N LEU A 198 14.68 -0.26 -9.90
CA LEU A 198 15.97 0.31 -9.47
C LEU A 198 17.09 0.03 -10.49
N ALA A 199 17.21 -1.20 -10.99
CA ALA A 199 18.18 -1.54 -12.03
C ALA A 199 17.95 -0.75 -13.33
N SER A 200 16.68 -0.45 -13.65
CA SER A 200 16.31 0.35 -14.82
C SER A 200 16.47 1.87 -14.63
N GLN A 201 16.61 2.35 -13.38
CA GLN A 201 16.99 3.73 -13.08
C GLN A 201 18.50 3.96 -13.22
N VAL A 202 19.32 2.97 -12.88
CA VAL A 202 20.79 3.04 -13.00
C VAL A 202 21.24 3.01 -14.47
N ASN A 203 20.59 2.22 -15.33
CA ASN A 203 20.85 2.21 -16.78
C ASN A 203 20.03 3.27 -17.52
N ARG A 204 20.31 4.54 -17.22
CA ARG A 204 19.72 5.71 -17.89
C ARG A 204 20.42 5.97 -19.22
N SER A 205 20.17 5.13 -20.23
CA SER A 205 20.52 5.45 -21.62
C SER A 205 19.27 5.44 -22.50
N TYR A 206 19.19 6.45 -23.36
CA TYR A 206 18.02 6.93 -24.11
C TYR A 206 17.36 5.86 -25.00
N GLY A 207 16.04 5.70 -24.87
CA GLY A 207 15.19 4.91 -25.78
C GLY A 207 13.69 5.12 -25.51
N PHE A 208 13.05 5.94 -26.34
CA PHE A 208 11.64 6.36 -26.25
C PHE A 208 10.72 5.37 -26.99
N SER A 209 9.58 4.98 -26.37
CA SER A 209 8.21 5.04 -26.98
C SER A 209 7.17 4.20 -26.21
N ALA A 210 7.51 3.06 -25.58
CA ALA A 210 6.53 2.25 -24.81
C ALA A 210 6.47 2.60 -23.31
N ARG A 211 7.52 3.23 -22.79
CA ARG A 211 7.73 3.46 -21.36
C ARG A 211 6.77 4.49 -20.74
N ASN A 212 6.33 5.49 -21.52
CA ASN A 212 5.40 6.54 -21.07
C ASN A 212 3.96 6.05 -20.91
N TYR A 213 3.56 4.95 -21.58
CA TYR A 213 2.22 4.38 -21.41
C TYR A 213 2.13 3.45 -20.18
N ILE A 214 3.28 2.91 -19.76
CA ILE A 214 3.42 1.90 -18.69
C ILE A 214 3.71 2.58 -17.33
N PHE A 215 4.40 3.72 -17.31
CA PHE A 215 4.86 4.36 -16.08
C PHE A 215 4.52 5.85 -16.02
N ASP A 216 3.95 6.26 -14.88
CA ASP A 216 3.79 7.67 -14.53
C ASP A 216 5.15 8.17 -14.00
N MET A 217 5.95 8.74 -14.90
CA MET A 217 7.36 9.08 -14.65
C MET A 217 7.53 10.13 -13.55
N GLU A 218 6.49 10.92 -13.24
CA GLU A 218 6.51 11.99 -12.24
C GLU A 218 6.30 11.48 -10.80
N LYS A 219 5.75 10.26 -10.62
CA LYS A 219 5.45 9.66 -9.31
C LYS A 219 6.24 8.39 -8.99
N GLY A 220 7.09 7.92 -9.91
CA GLY A 220 7.92 6.72 -9.71
C GLY A 220 7.14 5.41 -9.48
N ARG A 221 5.83 5.37 -9.75
CA ARG A 221 4.96 4.20 -9.53
C ARG A 221 4.31 3.72 -10.83
N MET A 222 4.31 2.41 -11.05
CA MET A 222 3.58 1.78 -12.16
C MET A 222 2.07 2.07 -12.02
N ARG A 223 1.42 2.53 -13.09
CA ARG A 223 -0.03 2.83 -13.07
C ARG A 223 -0.79 1.56 -12.69
N THR A 224 -1.72 1.64 -11.73
CA THR A 224 -2.49 0.48 -11.25
C THR A 224 -3.14 -0.32 -12.40
N ARG A 225 -3.52 0.35 -13.50
CA ARG A 225 -4.08 -0.31 -14.70
C ARG A 225 -3.11 -1.26 -15.41
N VAL A 226 -1.82 -0.94 -15.40
CA VAL A 226 -0.77 -1.74 -16.04
C VAL A 226 -0.48 -3.00 -15.21
N LYS A 227 -0.44 -2.88 -13.87
CA LYS A 227 -0.34 -4.05 -12.96
C LYS A 227 -1.45 -5.06 -13.24
N VAL A 228 -2.68 -4.57 -13.39
CA VAL A 228 -3.83 -5.42 -13.74
C VAL A 228 -3.71 -6.02 -15.13
N GLY A 229 -3.32 -5.23 -16.14
CA GLY A 229 -3.11 -5.74 -17.49
C GLY A 229 -2.08 -6.88 -17.55
N LEU A 230 -0.94 -6.72 -16.86
CA LEU A 230 0.09 -7.75 -16.76
C LEU A 230 -0.42 -9.01 -16.05
N ALA A 231 -1.11 -8.85 -14.92
CA ALA A 231 -1.65 -9.99 -14.18
C ALA A 231 -2.71 -10.77 -14.98
N LEU A 232 -3.59 -10.08 -15.70
CA LEU A 232 -4.55 -10.71 -16.61
C LEU A 232 -3.83 -11.43 -17.77
N GLY A 233 -2.75 -10.86 -18.30
CA GLY A 233 -1.92 -11.51 -19.31
C GLY A 233 -1.30 -12.83 -18.82
N VAL A 234 -0.81 -12.86 -17.58
CA VAL A 234 -0.29 -14.10 -16.95
C VAL A 234 -1.39 -15.15 -16.81
N VAL A 235 -2.61 -14.76 -16.41
CA VAL A 235 -3.75 -15.69 -16.32
C VAL A 235 -4.09 -16.30 -17.69
N ILE A 236 -4.12 -15.49 -18.75
CA ILE A 236 -4.38 -15.98 -20.12
C ILE A 236 -3.29 -16.97 -20.56
N LEU A 237 -2.02 -16.69 -20.26
CA LEU A 237 -0.92 -17.63 -20.53
C LEU A 237 -1.07 -18.95 -19.76
N CYS A 238 -1.47 -18.89 -18.48
CA CYS A 238 -1.73 -20.09 -17.68
C CYS A 238 -2.84 -20.97 -18.28
N ILE A 239 -3.90 -20.35 -18.81
CA ILE A 239 -5.00 -21.05 -19.51
C ILE A 239 -4.48 -21.67 -20.82
N GLY A 240 -3.73 -20.91 -21.63
CA GLY A 240 -3.17 -21.43 -22.88
C GLY A 240 -2.23 -22.62 -22.66
N MET A 241 -1.37 -22.56 -21.64
CA MET A 241 -0.47 -23.64 -21.28
C MET A 241 -1.23 -24.89 -20.81
N GLY A 242 -2.25 -24.73 -19.96
CA GLY A 242 -3.08 -25.85 -19.50
C GLY A 242 -3.85 -26.52 -20.64
N ALA A 243 -4.48 -25.74 -21.51
CA ALA A 243 -5.22 -26.26 -22.67
C ALA A 243 -4.30 -27.02 -23.63
N THR A 244 -3.09 -26.51 -23.86
CA THR A 244 -2.09 -27.17 -24.71
C THR A 244 -1.72 -28.54 -24.15
N VAL A 245 -1.40 -28.62 -22.86
CA VAL A 245 -1.02 -29.90 -22.22
C VAL A 245 -2.18 -30.88 -22.18
N LEU A 246 -3.40 -30.43 -21.90
CA LEU A 246 -4.60 -31.28 -21.93
C LEU A 246 -4.85 -31.88 -23.33
N HIS A 247 -4.64 -31.10 -24.39
CA HIS A 247 -4.82 -31.59 -25.76
C HIS A 247 -3.74 -32.61 -26.15
N PHE A 248 -2.46 -32.36 -25.82
CA PHE A 248 -1.36 -33.23 -26.23
C PHE A 248 -1.17 -34.47 -25.35
N VAL A 249 -1.35 -34.34 -24.03
CA VAL A 249 -1.08 -35.42 -23.05
C VAL A 249 -2.33 -36.25 -22.79
N GLU A 250 -3.45 -35.60 -22.46
CA GLU A 250 -4.71 -36.30 -22.15
C GLU A 250 -5.55 -36.59 -23.41
N LYS A 251 -5.15 -36.07 -24.57
CA LYS A 251 -5.82 -36.28 -25.87
C LYS A 251 -7.29 -35.82 -25.89
N PHE A 252 -7.63 -34.81 -25.09
CA PHE A 252 -8.95 -34.20 -25.13
C PHE A 252 -9.14 -33.35 -26.39
N ASP A 253 -10.40 -33.15 -26.79
CA ASP A 253 -10.73 -32.21 -27.86
C ASP A 253 -10.28 -30.79 -27.50
N VAL A 254 -10.06 -29.95 -28.51
CA VAL A 254 -9.54 -28.58 -28.31
C VAL A 254 -10.49 -27.77 -27.43
N LEU A 255 -11.81 -27.87 -27.68
CA LEU A 255 -12.81 -27.15 -26.90
C LEU A 255 -12.86 -27.63 -25.45
N ASP A 256 -12.83 -28.95 -25.26
CA ASP A 256 -12.81 -29.58 -23.93
C ASP A 256 -11.54 -29.21 -23.14
N SER A 257 -10.40 -29.11 -23.83
CA SER A 257 -9.12 -28.75 -23.23
C SER A 257 -9.11 -27.30 -22.76
N ILE A 258 -9.64 -26.38 -23.57
CA ILE A 258 -9.80 -24.98 -23.19
C ILE A 258 -10.80 -24.85 -22.04
N TYR A 259 -11.95 -25.52 -22.14
CA TYR A 259 -12.97 -25.51 -21.11
C TYR A 259 -12.41 -25.99 -19.76
N LEU A 260 -11.83 -27.18 -19.72
CA LEU A 260 -11.25 -27.72 -18.49
C LEU A 260 -10.12 -26.83 -17.97
N SER A 261 -9.30 -26.24 -18.85
CA SER A 261 -8.25 -25.33 -18.42
C SER A 261 -8.79 -24.08 -17.73
N VAL A 262 -9.78 -23.40 -18.34
CA VAL A 262 -10.43 -22.22 -17.74
C VAL A 262 -11.02 -22.57 -16.38
N MET A 263 -11.80 -23.66 -16.31
CA MET A 263 -12.49 -24.06 -15.07
C MET A 263 -11.54 -24.43 -13.93
N SER A 264 -10.38 -24.98 -14.29
CA SER A 264 -9.31 -25.31 -13.33
C SER A 264 -8.63 -24.06 -12.79
N VAL A 265 -8.28 -23.14 -13.67
CA VAL A 265 -7.57 -21.89 -13.34
C VAL A 265 -8.47 -20.98 -12.50
N THR A 266 -9.77 -20.95 -12.78
CA THR A 266 -10.77 -20.18 -12.00
C THR A 266 -11.29 -20.91 -10.75
N THR A 267 -10.72 -22.06 -10.40
CA THR A 267 -11.10 -22.88 -9.22
C THR A 267 -12.60 -23.21 -9.16
N VAL A 268 -13.25 -23.37 -10.30
CA VAL A 268 -14.67 -23.78 -10.36
C VAL A 268 -14.80 -25.31 -10.34
N GLY A 269 -13.81 -26.01 -10.91
CA GLY A 269 -13.75 -27.47 -10.94
C GLY A 269 -14.31 -28.09 -12.21
N SER A 270 -14.36 -29.42 -12.25
CA SER A 270 -14.79 -30.18 -13.43
C SER A 270 -16.32 -30.35 -13.41
N TYR A 271 -17.01 -29.70 -14.37
CA TYR A 271 -18.35 -30.14 -14.75
C TYR A 271 -18.25 -31.21 -15.84
N GLY A 272 -18.96 -32.32 -15.66
CA GLY A 272 -18.99 -33.42 -16.63
C GLY A 272 -17.96 -34.53 -16.38
N GLY A 273 -17.27 -34.54 -15.24
CA GLY A 273 -16.43 -35.67 -14.79
C GLY A 273 -15.12 -35.85 -15.55
N LYS A 274 -14.65 -34.83 -16.28
CA LYS A 274 -13.37 -34.86 -17.00
C LYS A 274 -12.26 -34.36 -16.08
N ALA A 275 -11.25 -35.20 -15.86
CA ALA A 275 -10.07 -34.87 -15.06
C ALA A 275 -8.82 -35.53 -15.66
N PHE A 276 -7.66 -35.26 -15.04
CA PHE A 276 -6.39 -35.82 -15.46
C PHE A 276 -6.33 -37.32 -15.15
N ASN A 277 -6.26 -38.14 -16.19
CA ASN A 277 -6.23 -39.60 -16.05
C ASN A 277 -4.83 -40.18 -16.24
N THR A 278 -3.93 -39.45 -16.88
CA THR A 278 -2.54 -39.91 -17.08
C THR A 278 -1.64 -39.51 -15.91
N ILE A 279 -0.61 -40.33 -15.65
CA ILE A 279 0.40 -40.02 -14.63
C ILE A 279 1.13 -38.71 -14.93
N GLN A 280 1.43 -38.46 -16.21
CA GLN A 280 2.11 -37.26 -16.68
C GLN A 280 1.21 -36.03 -16.50
N GLY A 281 -0.07 -36.15 -16.82
CA GLY A 281 -1.07 -35.11 -16.63
C GLY A 281 -1.27 -34.74 -15.17
N ARG A 282 -1.36 -35.72 -14.26
CA ARG A 282 -1.50 -35.47 -12.81
C ARG A 282 -0.27 -34.80 -12.21
N LEU A 283 0.94 -35.18 -12.63
CA LEU A 283 2.18 -34.51 -12.21
C LEU A 283 2.23 -33.07 -12.70
N PHE A 284 1.89 -32.84 -13.98
CA PHE A 284 1.79 -31.49 -14.53
C PHE A 284 0.75 -30.66 -13.77
N ALA A 285 -0.46 -31.20 -13.58
CA ALA A 285 -1.55 -30.52 -12.89
C ALA A 285 -1.17 -30.12 -11.45
N SER A 286 -0.43 -30.97 -10.73
CA SER A 286 0.00 -30.69 -9.37
C SER A 286 0.89 -29.43 -9.27
N LEU A 287 1.74 -29.15 -10.26
CA LEU A 287 2.55 -27.93 -10.27
C LEU A 287 1.79 -26.75 -10.91
N TRP A 288 1.11 -27.02 -12.02
CA TRP A 288 0.40 -26.01 -12.79
C TRP A 288 -0.77 -25.38 -12.03
N LEU A 289 -1.56 -26.18 -11.29
CA LEU A 289 -2.69 -25.67 -10.51
C LEU A 289 -2.23 -24.74 -9.40
N LEU A 290 -1.13 -25.06 -8.73
CA LEU A 290 -0.58 -24.20 -7.69
C LEU A 290 -0.16 -22.83 -8.26
N VAL A 291 0.55 -22.81 -9.39
CA VAL A 291 0.99 -21.54 -10.02
C VAL A 291 -0.20 -20.75 -10.58
N SER A 292 -1.14 -21.43 -11.24
CA SER A 292 -2.28 -20.78 -11.89
C SER A 292 -3.28 -20.20 -10.89
N THR A 293 -3.58 -20.89 -9.80
CA THR A 293 -4.49 -20.38 -8.75
C THR A 293 -3.91 -19.16 -8.04
N ILE A 294 -2.61 -19.14 -7.74
CA ILE A 294 -1.94 -17.95 -7.21
C ILE A 294 -2.03 -16.80 -8.21
N SER A 295 -1.79 -17.07 -9.49
CA SER A 295 -1.85 -16.05 -10.54
C SER A 295 -3.26 -15.43 -10.67
N VAL A 296 -4.30 -16.24 -10.58
CA VAL A 296 -5.69 -15.77 -10.60
C VAL A 296 -6.05 -14.99 -9.34
N ALA A 297 -5.69 -15.50 -8.16
CA ALA A 297 -5.91 -14.79 -6.90
C ALA A 297 -5.28 -13.39 -6.91
N ARG A 298 -4.09 -13.26 -7.52
CA ARG A 298 -3.42 -11.97 -7.74
C ARG A 298 -4.16 -11.06 -8.70
N ALA A 299 -4.63 -11.59 -9.83
CA ALA A 299 -5.40 -10.81 -10.78
C ALA A 299 -6.66 -10.22 -10.13
N PHE A 300 -7.38 -11.00 -9.31
CA PHE A 300 -8.53 -10.52 -8.54
C PHE A 300 -8.14 -9.46 -7.51
N LEU A 301 -7.05 -9.64 -6.77
CA LEU A 301 -6.57 -8.66 -5.80
C LEU A 301 -6.23 -7.33 -6.47
N TYR A 302 -5.55 -7.35 -7.61
CA TYR A 302 -5.24 -6.11 -8.34
C TYR A 302 -6.49 -5.47 -8.98
N LEU A 303 -7.47 -6.26 -9.41
CA LEU A 303 -8.77 -5.74 -9.84
C LEU A 303 -9.52 -5.07 -8.68
N ALA A 304 -9.44 -5.64 -7.47
CA ALA A 304 -10.00 -5.03 -6.27
C ALA A 304 -9.27 -3.74 -5.91
N GLU A 305 -7.93 -3.71 -5.98
CA GLU A 305 -7.13 -2.49 -5.81
C GLU A 305 -7.55 -1.40 -6.79
N LEU A 306 -7.77 -1.72 -8.07
CA LEU A 306 -8.27 -0.75 -9.05
C LEU A 306 -9.62 -0.12 -8.65
N ARG A 307 -10.53 -0.94 -8.12
CA ARG A 307 -11.85 -0.46 -7.66
C ARG A 307 -11.72 0.39 -6.41
N ILE A 308 -10.90 -0.04 -5.45
CA ILE A 308 -10.62 0.67 -4.21
C ILE A 308 -9.95 2.01 -4.51
N ASP A 309 -8.94 2.03 -5.39
CA ASP A 309 -8.22 3.24 -5.80
C ASP A 309 -9.17 4.25 -6.46
N LYS A 310 -10.03 3.79 -7.38
CA LYS A 310 -11.00 4.67 -8.04
C LYS A 310 -11.98 5.28 -7.04
N ARG A 311 -12.47 4.49 -6.09
CA ARG A 311 -13.38 4.94 -5.03
C ARG A 311 -12.68 5.92 -4.08
N ARG A 312 -11.45 5.61 -3.67
CA ARG A 312 -10.62 6.46 -2.78
C ARG A 312 -10.40 7.83 -3.39
N ARG A 313 -9.94 7.90 -4.65
CA ARG A 313 -9.73 9.19 -5.35
C ARG A 313 -11.02 10.00 -5.51
N SER A 314 -12.14 9.32 -5.76
CA SER A 314 -13.44 9.99 -5.86
C SER A 314 -13.88 10.58 -4.52
N MET A 315 -13.65 9.83 -3.43
CA MET A 315 -13.93 10.28 -2.07
C MET A 315 -13.04 11.46 -1.67
N GLU A 316 -11.73 11.39 -1.92
CA GLU A 316 -10.77 12.48 -1.66
C GLU A 316 -11.19 13.77 -2.37
N LYS A 317 -11.49 13.69 -3.68
CA LYS A 317 -11.98 14.84 -4.44
C LYS A 317 -13.29 15.38 -3.86
N TRP A 318 -14.22 14.51 -3.50
CA TRP A 318 -15.50 14.93 -2.91
C TRP A 318 -15.31 15.63 -1.56
N ILE A 319 -14.46 15.08 -0.67
CA ILE A 319 -14.16 15.66 0.65
C ILE A 319 -13.51 17.05 0.51
N LEU A 320 -12.60 17.22 -0.45
CA LEU A 320 -11.91 18.49 -0.67
C LEU A 320 -12.84 19.59 -1.18
N HIS A 321 -13.88 19.25 -1.95
CA HIS A 321 -14.81 20.22 -2.52
C HIS A 321 -16.09 20.40 -1.69
N ARG A 322 -16.33 19.54 -0.69
CA ARG A 322 -17.49 19.66 0.21
C ARG A 322 -17.36 20.87 1.12
N GLN A 323 -18.39 21.72 1.09
CA GLN A 323 -18.53 22.85 2.02
C GLN A 323 -18.65 22.34 3.47
N MET A 324 -18.05 23.07 4.41
CA MET A 324 -18.04 22.72 5.83
C MET A 324 -19.37 23.09 6.49
N THR A 325 -19.93 22.17 7.28
CA THR A 325 -21.15 22.43 8.07
C THR A 325 -20.80 22.96 9.47
N VAL A 326 -21.80 23.39 10.24
CA VAL A 326 -21.61 23.85 11.63
C VAL A 326 -21.16 22.70 12.53
N GLU A 327 -21.68 21.49 12.32
CA GLU A 327 -21.25 20.29 13.04
C GLU A 327 -19.78 19.94 12.72
N ASP A 328 -19.40 20.06 11.45
CA ASP A 328 -18.01 19.87 11.01
C ASP A 328 -17.08 20.91 11.64
N LEU A 329 -17.57 22.14 11.84
CA LEU A 329 -16.82 23.23 12.46
C LEU A 329 -16.52 22.91 13.92
N VAL A 330 -17.52 22.44 14.67
CA VAL A 330 -17.34 21.99 16.06
C VAL A 330 -16.40 20.79 16.15
N ALA A 331 -16.46 19.87 15.19
CA ALA A 331 -15.59 18.69 15.18
C ALA A 331 -14.13 18.99 14.77
N ALA A 332 -13.89 20.11 14.09
CA ALA A 332 -12.56 20.54 13.65
C ALA A 332 -11.84 21.44 14.67
N ASP A 333 -12.58 22.10 15.56
CA ASP A 333 -12.04 22.97 16.61
C ASP A 333 -11.45 22.12 17.76
N ILE A 334 -10.15 21.82 17.66
CA ILE A 334 -9.43 21.02 18.66
C ILE A 334 -9.04 21.91 19.86
N SER A 335 -8.75 23.18 19.59
CA SER A 335 -8.34 24.15 20.61
C SER A 335 -9.51 24.76 21.40
N ASN A 336 -10.75 24.49 20.98
CA ASN A 336 -12.01 24.90 21.62
C ASN A 336 -12.11 26.41 21.84
N ASN A 337 -11.56 27.18 20.90
CA ASN A 337 -11.47 28.65 20.98
C ASN A 337 -12.59 29.34 20.16
N GLY A 338 -13.44 28.57 19.49
CA GLY A 338 -14.57 29.06 18.70
C GLY A 338 -14.23 29.47 17.26
N PHE A 339 -12.96 29.33 16.83
CA PHE A 339 -12.50 29.63 15.47
C PHE A 339 -11.53 28.56 14.97
N ILE A 340 -11.67 28.17 13.70
CA ILE A 340 -10.77 27.16 13.11
C ILE A 340 -9.57 27.83 12.46
N SER A 341 -8.38 27.50 12.95
CA SER A 341 -7.12 27.85 12.28
C SER A 341 -6.94 27.05 10.98
N LYS A 342 -6.14 27.59 10.05
CA LYS A 342 -5.81 26.88 8.79
C LYS A 342 -5.19 25.49 9.05
N ALA A 343 -4.46 25.31 10.15
CA ALA A 343 -3.88 24.04 10.56
C ALA A 343 -4.96 23.04 11.00
N GLU A 344 -5.90 23.47 11.86
CA GLU A 344 -7.04 22.65 12.29
C GLU A 344 -7.95 22.28 11.12
N PHE A 345 -8.22 23.20 10.18
CA PHE A 345 -8.96 22.89 8.96
C PHE A 345 -8.25 21.82 8.11
N SER A 346 -6.93 21.95 7.95
CA SER A 346 -6.12 20.99 7.19
C SER A 346 -6.12 19.62 7.87
N MET A 347 -5.92 19.58 9.19
CA MET A 347 -5.99 18.34 9.99
C MET A 347 -7.36 17.69 9.93
N TYR A 348 -8.44 18.46 10.02
CA TYR A 348 -9.80 17.97 9.88
C TYR A 348 -10.03 17.34 8.50
N LYS A 349 -9.61 18.00 7.41
CA LYS A 349 -9.71 17.45 6.05
C LYS A 349 -8.85 16.19 5.87
N LEU A 350 -7.66 16.14 6.46
CA LEU A 350 -6.80 14.94 6.45
C LEU A 350 -7.44 13.77 7.23
N LYS A 351 -8.12 14.07 8.34
CA LYS A 351 -8.88 13.11 9.14
C LYS A 351 -10.10 12.59 8.38
N GLU A 352 -10.89 13.45 7.74
CA GLU A 352 -12.03 13.03 6.89
C GLU A 352 -11.57 12.15 5.72
N MET A 353 -10.43 12.45 5.10
CA MET A 353 -9.83 11.61 4.05
C MET A 353 -9.31 10.26 4.56
N GLY A 354 -9.29 10.05 5.88
CA GLY A 354 -8.78 8.82 6.51
C GLY A 354 -7.27 8.65 6.38
N LEU A 355 -6.53 9.73 6.09
CA LEU A 355 -5.07 9.72 6.03
C LEU A 355 -4.44 9.73 7.43
N VAL A 356 -5.14 10.32 8.40
CA VAL A 356 -4.70 10.40 9.79
C VAL A 356 -5.83 9.93 10.70
N LYS A 357 -5.55 9.02 11.63
CA LYS A 357 -6.52 8.59 12.63
C LYS A 357 -6.62 9.63 13.74
N GLY A 358 -7.80 9.77 14.35
CA GLY A 358 -7.99 10.69 15.48
C GLY A 358 -7.09 10.39 16.68
N GLU A 359 -6.81 9.12 16.94
CA GLU A 359 -5.91 8.68 18.01
C GLU A 359 -4.47 9.17 17.79
N ASP A 360 -3.97 9.06 16.55
CA ASP A 360 -2.62 9.50 16.18
C ASP A 360 -2.49 11.02 16.35
N ILE A 361 -3.53 11.77 15.99
CA ILE A 361 -3.58 13.23 16.20
C ILE A 361 -3.44 13.56 17.69
N MET A 362 -4.19 12.89 18.56
CA MET A 362 -4.13 13.12 20.01
C MET A 362 -2.76 12.80 20.60
N LEU A 363 -2.10 11.73 20.13
CA LEU A 363 -0.75 11.39 20.57
C LEU A 363 0.28 12.43 20.16
N ILE A 364 0.17 12.95 18.94
CA ILE A 364 1.04 14.01 18.42
C ILE A 364 0.81 15.31 19.20
N CYS A 365 -0.46 15.69 19.44
CA CYS A 365 -0.78 16.87 20.26
C CYS A 365 -0.23 16.71 21.69
N ASN A 366 -0.37 15.54 22.32
CA ASN A 366 0.17 15.31 23.67
C ASN A 366 1.71 15.40 23.69
N GLN A 367 2.39 14.94 22.64
CA GLN A 367 3.84 15.16 22.52
C GLN A 367 4.18 16.65 22.37
N PHE A 368 3.39 17.38 21.58
CA PHE A 368 3.54 18.82 21.45
C PHE A 368 3.38 19.52 22.80
N ASP A 369 2.33 19.20 23.55
CA ASP A 369 2.03 19.79 24.87
C ASP A 369 3.13 19.51 25.91
N LYS A 370 3.81 18.35 25.80
CA LYS A 370 4.96 18.04 26.66
C LYS A 370 6.18 18.92 26.38
N ILE A 371 6.36 19.31 25.12
CA ILE A 371 7.46 20.16 24.69
C ILE A 371 7.11 21.63 24.96
N ASP A 372 5.87 22.03 24.70
CA ASP A 372 5.34 23.37 24.92
C ASP A 372 4.99 23.61 26.40
N GLN A 373 5.99 23.54 27.29
CA GLN A 373 5.81 23.71 28.74
C GLN A 373 5.25 25.10 29.11
N ASN A 374 5.46 26.09 28.25
CA ASN A 374 4.96 27.45 28.42
C ASN A 374 3.53 27.63 27.86
N ASN A 375 2.95 26.58 27.26
CA ASN A 375 1.61 26.54 26.67
C ASN A 375 1.35 27.70 25.69
N SER A 376 2.38 28.12 24.96
CA SER A 376 2.31 29.25 24.02
C SER A 376 1.63 28.88 22.71
N GLY A 377 1.35 27.59 22.48
CA GLY A 377 0.90 27.04 21.22
C GLY A 377 2.00 27.01 20.15
N LYS A 378 3.27 27.21 20.54
CA LYS A 378 4.44 27.25 19.65
C LYS A 378 5.65 26.64 20.33
N ILE A 379 6.29 25.67 19.69
CA ILE A 379 7.59 25.16 20.16
C ILE A 379 8.67 26.18 19.78
N THR A 380 9.32 26.75 20.79
CA THR A 380 10.45 27.66 20.62
C THR A 380 11.78 26.95 20.88
N LEU A 381 12.89 27.56 20.42
CA LEU A 381 14.24 27.02 20.66
C LEU A 381 14.52 26.85 22.17
N SER A 382 13.96 27.74 23.00
CA SER A 382 14.06 27.71 24.45
C SER A 382 13.47 26.43 25.05
N ASP A 383 12.33 25.98 24.52
CA ASP A 383 11.60 24.80 24.99
C ASP A 383 12.40 23.51 24.74
N LEU A 384 13.07 23.45 23.58
CA LEU A 384 13.94 22.32 23.21
C LEU A 384 15.26 22.29 24.02
N LEU A 385 15.81 23.47 24.34
CA LEU A 385 17.03 23.58 25.14
C LEU A 385 16.80 23.23 26.61
N GLN A 386 15.62 23.55 27.17
CA GLN A 386 15.25 23.17 28.54
C GLN A 386 14.99 21.66 28.68
N GLY A 387 14.34 21.03 27.69
CA GLY A 387 14.15 19.57 27.68
C GLY A 387 15.47 18.78 27.67
N SER A 388 16.49 19.31 27.01
CA SER A 388 17.83 18.68 26.91
C SER A 388 18.63 18.72 28.22
N GLN A 389 18.32 19.65 29.14
CA GLN A 389 19.05 19.79 30.41
C GLN A 389 18.57 18.82 31.50
N VAL A 390 17.31 18.36 31.41
CA VAL A 390 16.71 17.46 32.40
C VAL A 390 17.25 16.03 32.28
N GLU A 391 17.71 15.61 31.10
CA GLU A 391 18.21 14.25 30.86
C GLU A 391 19.70 14.07 31.22
N SER A 392 20.37 15.14 31.68
CA SER A 392 21.79 15.17 32.04
C SER A 392 22.09 15.15 33.55
N GLN A 393 21.19 14.64 34.39
CA GLN A 393 21.53 14.32 35.80
C GLN A 393 22.00 12.86 35.92
N PRO A 394 23.25 12.57 36.31
CA PRO A 394 23.69 11.22 36.60
C PRO A 394 22.97 10.71 37.86
N LEU A 395 22.48 9.47 37.80
CA LEU A 395 21.91 8.71 38.92
C LEU A 395 22.86 8.73 40.13
N GLY A 396 22.56 9.61 41.09
CA GLY A 396 23.23 9.66 42.38
C GLY A 396 22.77 8.52 43.28
N TYR A 397 23.61 7.49 43.39
CA TYR A 397 23.57 6.51 44.47
C TYR A 397 23.76 7.22 45.83
N SER A 398 22.70 7.35 46.64
CA SER A 398 22.80 7.25 48.11
C SER A 398 21.45 7.29 48.81
N GLN A 399 21.38 6.53 49.91
CA GLN A 399 20.33 6.45 50.93
C GLN A 399 19.17 5.45 50.71
N MET A 400 19.50 4.17 50.84
CA MET A 400 18.64 3.21 51.57
C MET A 400 19.46 2.57 52.69
N VAL A 401 19.53 3.22 53.87
CA VAL A 401 19.77 2.56 55.15
C VAL A 401 19.04 3.37 56.24
N HIS A 402 18.33 2.65 57.13
CA HIS A 402 17.46 3.09 58.24
C HIS A 402 16.06 3.55 57.78
N SER A 403 14.97 2.85 58.12
CA SER A 403 14.60 2.47 59.49
C SER A 403 13.59 1.32 59.51
N SER A 404 13.89 0.31 60.33
CA SER A 404 12.98 -0.74 60.81
C SER A 404 11.80 -0.15 61.60
N PHE A 405 10.59 -0.66 61.35
CA PHE A 405 9.74 -1.36 62.34
C PHE A 405 8.61 -2.08 61.62
#